data_AF-F0XXS9-F1
#
_entry.id   AF-F0XXS9-F1
#
_cell.length_a   1.000
_cell.length_b   1.000
_cell.length_c   1.000
_cell.angle_alpha   90.00
_cell.angle_beta   90.00
_cell.angle_gamma   90.00
#
_symmetry.space_group_name_H-M   'P 1'
#
loop_
_entity.id
_entity.type
_entity.pdbx_description
1 polymer ?
#
loop_
_entity_poly.entity_id
_entity_poly.type
_entity_poly.pdbx_seq_one_letter_code
_entity_poly.pdbx_strand_id
1 'polypeptide(L)'
;WIEARGGEAALKLLGVKFGLHPLALEDALTQSQRPKAERYAEHLHIVAPVFRVGAAAPEDSGLTPAIAIHNVSIFVPLRGGDTLVTFADERAPRHWSGRVRAELRKSYTKLREEGAPFLAYRILDAVVDSTFPVAAAFHRAVAAQRGELRSSGYQSDLGELRALKLDLERLSRLAKPLHRLLTKLIDDKDALLGDRYNSFVRDAVDNVEELQDDFNALLRECEVLDDEFERFHQRRMDRTMYALTVVTCIFLPMQFMTGVYGMNFNDIPEENNPLAYRTFWLCTTAYVALFAAFLGL
;
A
#
# COMPACT_ATOMS: atom_id res chain seq x y z
N TRP A 1 -6.88 -31.48 15.55
CA TRP A 1 -6.12 -30.28 15.18
C TRP A 1 -5.11 -29.94 16.26
N ILE A 2 -3.83 -29.97 15.92
CA ILE A 2 -2.75 -29.48 16.78
C ILE A 2 -2.31 -28.11 16.25
N GLU A 3 -2.40 -27.08 17.08
CA GLU A 3 -1.82 -25.76 16.80
C GLU A 3 -0.55 -25.63 17.62
N ALA A 4 0.59 -25.69 16.94
CA ALA A 4 1.90 -25.50 17.51
C ALA A 4 2.37 -24.07 17.27
N ARG A 5 3.00 -23.51 18.30
CA ARG A 5 3.65 -22.20 18.26
C ARG A 5 4.97 -22.30 19.02
N GLY A 6 5.95 -21.54 18.62
CA GLY A 6 7.25 -21.50 19.30
C GLY A 6 8.42 -21.84 18.40
N GLY A 7 9.50 -22.31 19.02
CA GLY A 7 10.78 -22.53 18.36
C GLY A 7 10.94 -23.89 17.67
N GLU A 8 12.06 -24.00 16.98
CA GLU A 8 12.51 -25.16 16.18
C GLU A 8 12.38 -26.52 16.88
N ALA A 9 12.63 -26.59 18.18
CA ALA A 9 12.56 -27.85 18.93
C ALA A 9 11.16 -28.48 18.92
N ALA A 10 10.11 -27.67 19.09
CA ALA A 10 8.73 -28.16 19.07
C ALA A 10 8.34 -28.67 17.68
N LEU A 11 8.75 -27.94 16.64
CA LEU A 11 8.50 -28.32 15.25
C LEU A 11 9.23 -29.62 14.87
N LYS A 12 10.48 -29.80 15.30
CA LYS A 12 11.24 -31.04 15.07
C LYS A 12 10.58 -32.26 15.72
N LEU A 13 10.07 -32.13 16.94
CA LEU A 13 9.32 -33.20 17.63
C LEU A 13 8.05 -33.59 16.87
N LEU A 14 7.31 -32.60 16.36
CA LEU A 14 6.15 -32.85 15.50
C LEU A 14 6.56 -33.52 14.19
N GLY A 15 7.71 -33.12 13.62
CA GLY A 15 8.27 -33.72 12.42
C GLY A 15 8.55 -35.21 12.57
N VAL A 16 9.18 -35.61 13.68
CA VAL A 16 9.43 -37.04 13.99
C VAL A 16 8.12 -37.79 14.22
N LYS A 17 7.19 -37.21 14.99
CA LYS A 17 5.92 -37.88 15.34
C LYS A 17 5.00 -38.11 14.14
N PHE A 18 4.92 -37.14 13.23
CA PHE A 18 3.98 -37.15 12.11
C PHE A 18 4.63 -37.43 10.75
N GLY A 19 5.93 -37.74 10.72
CA GLY A 19 6.66 -38.01 9.47
C GLY A 19 6.70 -36.79 8.53
N LEU A 20 6.83 -35.58 9.08
CA LEU A 20 6.89 -34.37 8.27
C LEU A 20 8.24 -34.27 7.56
N HIS A 21 8.24 -33.78 6.32
CA HIS A 21 9.42 -33.79 5.48
C HIS A 21 10.40 -32.73 5.95
N PRO A 22 11.72 -32.99 6.01
CA PRO A 22 12.70 -32.02 6.51
C PRO A 22 12.64 -30.66 5.82
N LEU A 23 12.47 -30.61 4.50
CA LEU A 23 12.31 -29.35 3.76
C LEU A 23 11.06 -28.56 4.17
N ALA A 24 9.95 -29.25 4.46
CA ALA A 24 8.72 -28.61 4.92
C ALA A 24 8.89 -28.00 6.33
N LEU A 25 9.73 -28.62 7.18
CA LEU A 25 10.08 -28.08 8.49
C LEU A 25 10.97 -26.83 8.36
N GLU A 26 11.95 -26.85 7.45
CA GLU A 26 12.81 -25.70 7.15
C GLU A 26 12.00 -24.51 6.63
N ASP A 27 11.08 -24.76 5.71
CA ASP A 27 10.15 -23.74 5.21
C ASP A 27 9.26 -23.16 6.31
N ALA A 28 8.82 -23.99 7.25
CA ALA A 28 8.00 -23.56 8.37
C ALA A 28 8.75 -22.66 9.38
N LEU A 29 10.08 -22.77 9.45
CA LEU A 29 10.94 -21.89 10.25
C LEU A 29 11.32 -20.60 9.52
N THR A 30 11.15 -20.58 8.20
CA THR A 30 11.50 -19.43 7.36
C THR A 30 10.40 -18.36 7.42
N GLN A 31 10.73 -17.20 7.99
CA GLN A 31 9.77 -16.12 8.25
C GLN A 31 9.14 -15.52 6.98
N SER A 32 9.90 -15.44 5.88
CA SER A 32 9.49 -14.76 4.64
C SER A 32 9.26 -15.72 3.47
N GLN A 33 8.79 -16.93 3.73
CA GLN A 33 8.41 -17.84 2.66
C GLN A 33 7.20 -17.32 1.87
N ARG A 34 7.21 -17.56 0.55
CA ARG A 34 6.08 -17.21 -0.31
C ARG A 34 4.94 -18.22 -0.11
N PRO A 35 3.67 -17.81 -0.27
CA PRO A 35 2.56 -18.74 -0.23
C PRO A 35 2.75 -19.87 -1.26
N LYS A 36 2.67 -21.11 -0.80
CA LYS A 36 2.84 -22.31 -1.63
C LYS A 36 2.11 -23.52 -1.05
N ALA A 37 1.84 -24.49 -1.93
CA ALA A 37 1.35 -25.81 -1.54
C ALA A 37 2.24 -26.89 -2.21
N GLU A 38 2.80 -27.78 -1.39
CA GLU A 38 3.72 -28.84 -1.80
C GLU A 38 3.28 -30.18 -1.25
N ARG A 39 3.28 -31.20 -2.11
CA ARG A 39 2.84 -32.55 -1.78
C ARG A 39 4.05 -33.41 -1.45
N TYR A 40 3.99 -34.06 -0.30
CA TYR A 40 4.95 -35.07 0.14
C TYR A 40 4.26 -36.43 0.25
N ALA A 41 5.03 -37.49 0.50
CA ALA A 41 4.49 -38.85 0.57
C ALA A 41 3.42 -39.03 1.67
N GLU A 42 3.63 -38.39 2.83
CA GLU A 42 2.79 -38.58 4.02
C GLU A 42 1.82 -37.41 4.30
N HIS A 43 2.11 -36.23 3.75
CA HIS A 43 1.34 -35.01 4.02
C HIS A 43 1.40 -34.01 2.87
N LEU A 44 0.42 -33.12 2.82
CA LEU A 44 0.47 -31.87 2.08
C LEU A 44 0.97 -30.76 3.01
N HIS A 45 1.95 -29.99 2.56
CA HIS A 45 2.42 -28.80 3.26
C HIS A 45 1.93 -27.55 2.53
N ILE A 46 1.24 -26.68 3.27
CA ILE A 46 0.74 -25.41 2.76
C ILE A 46 1.33 -24.29 3.61
N VAL A 47 1.91 -23.29 2.96
CA VAL A 47 2.38 -22.06 3.61
C VAL A 47 1.43 -20.94 3.19
N ALA A 48 0.80 -20.28 4.15
CA ALA A 48 -0.13 -19.17 3.91
C ALA A 48 0.26 -17.93 4.75
N PRO A 49 0.07 -16.72 4.21
CA PRO A 49 0.45 -15.48 4.89
C PRO A 49 -0.65 -15.06 5.87
N VAL A 50 -0.28 -14.64 7.08
CA VAL A 50 -1.18 -14.09 8.09
C VAL A 50 -0.71 -12.69 8.50
N PHE A 51 -1.64 -11.76 8.57
CA PHE A 51 -1.32 -10.33 8.73
C PHE A 51 -1.60 -9.86 10.14
N ARG A 52 -0.60 -9.27 10.78
CA ARG A 52 -0.78 -8.56 12.04
C ARG A 52 -0.84 -7.07 11.75
N VAL A 53 -2.03 -6.50 11.93
CA VAL A 53 -2.20 -5.03 11.97
C VAL A 53 -1.82 -4.59 13.39
N GLY A 54 -0.72 -3.87 13.51
CA GLY A 54 -0.30 -3.22 14.75
C GLY A 54 -1.07 -1.93 14.97
N ALA A 55 -1.16 -1.49 16.24
CA ALA A 55 -1.30 -0.08 16.51
C ALA A 55 0.03 0.58 16.11
N ALA A 56 -0.03 1.71 15.40
CA ALA A 56 1.17 2.51 15.16
C ALA A 56 1.83 2.80 16.52
N ALA A 57 3.16 2.72 16.59
CA ALA A 57 3.86 3.05 17.83
C ALA A 57 3.47 4.47 18.25
N PRO A 58 3.35 4.80 19.54
CA PRO A 58 2.97 6.14 19.98
C PRO A 58 3.93 7.25 19.50
N GLU A 59 5.14 6.89 19.07
CA GLU A 59 6.13 7.78 18.44
C GLU A 59 6.04 7.84 16.90
N ASP A 60 5.42 6.83 16.27
CA ASP A 60 5.09 6.81 14.84
C ASP A 60 3.63 7.25 14.67
N SER A 61 3.37 8.55 14.83
CA SER A 61 2.05 9.16 14.59
C SER A 61 1.69 9.26 13.10
N GLY A 62 2.23 8.39 12.25
CA GLY A 62 1.95 8.37 10.82
C GLY A 62 0.60 7.72 10.52
N LEU A 63 -0.03 8.11 9.41
CA LEU A 63 -1.29 7.54 8.94
C LEU A 63 -1.13 6.13 8.35
N THR A 64 0.10 5.68 8.10
CA THR A 64 0.40 4.35 7.56
C THR A 64 0.13 3.24 8.58
N PRO A 65 -0.70 2.24 8.25
CA PRO A 65 -0.95 1.11 9.15
C PRO A 65 0.29 0.24 9.29
N ALA A 66 0.77 0.03 10.52
CA ALA A 66 1.90 -0.86 10.78
C ALA A 66 1.50 -2.33 10.55
N ILE A 67 1.96 -2.93 9.44
CA ILE A 67 1.61 -4.30 9.07
C ILE A 67 2.82 -5.22 9.13
N ALA A 68 2.70 -6.26 9.94
CA ALA A 68 3.66 -7.36 9.95
C ALA A 68 3.06 -8.59 9.27
N ILE A 69 3.79 -9.14 8.31
CA ILE A 69 3.44 -10.38 7.62
C ILE A 69 4.16 -11.52 8.32
N HIS A 70 3.40 -12.51 8.76
CA HIS A 70 3.91 -13.77 9.28
C HIS A 70 3.36 -14.92 8.41
N ASN A 71 3.89 -16.13 8.59
CA ASN A 71 3.39 -17.31 7.89
C ASN A 71 2.78 -18.31 8.87
N VAL A 72 1.77 -19.03 8.40
CA VAL A 72 1.29 -20.27 9.00
C VAL A 72 1.62 -21.43 8.05
N SER A 73 2.31 -22.43 8.58
CA SER A 73 2.49 -23.72 7.92
C SER A 73 1.39 -24.66 8.35
N ILE A 74 0.73 -25.28 7.38
CA ILE A 74 -0.38 -26.21 7.57
C ILE A 74 0.08 -27.55 6.99
N PHE A 75 0.17 -28.56 7.84
CA PHE A 75 0.52 -29.92 7.47
C PHE A 75 -0.74 -30.76 7.55
N VAL A 76 -1.20 -31.22 6.39
CA VAL A 76 -2.41 -32.04 6.28
C VAL A 76 -2.03 -33.47 5.93
N PRO A 77 -2.45 -34.48 6.71
CA PRO A 77 -2.11 -35.87 6.44
C PRO A 77 -2.76 -36.37 5.14
N LEU A 78 -2.02 -37.18 4.37
CA LEU A 78 -2.51 -37.82 3.13
C LEU A 78 -2.77 -39.33 3.30
N ARG A 79 -2.08 -40.00 4.25
CA ARG A 79 -2.15 -41.45 4.46
C ARG A 79 -2.77 -41.82 5.79
N GLY A 80 -4.11 -41.86 5.85
CA GLY A 80 -4.85 -42.42 7.00
C GLY A 80 -4.74 -41.66 8.33
N GLY A 81 -3.99 -40.55 8.38
CA GLY A 81 -3.97 -39.64 9.52
C GLY A 81 -5.19 -38.72 9.52
N ASP A 82 -5.75 -38.49 10.70
CA ASP A 82 -6.85 -37.56 10.97
C ASP A 82 -6.37 -36.24 11.62
N THR A 83 -5.08 -36.17 11.93
CA THR A 83 -4.49 -35.08 12.70
C THR A 83 -3.83 -34.06 11.80
N LEU A 84 -4.50 -32.92 11.62
CA LEU A 84 -3.93 -31.72 11.02
C LEU A 84 -3.06 -30.97 12.03
N VAL A 85 -1.86 -30.55 11.60
CA VAL A 85 -0.91 -29.76 12.39
C VAL A 85 -0.73 -28.39 11.75
N THR A 86 -0.88 -27.32 12.52
CA THR A 86 -0.48 -25.97 12.10
C THR A 86 0.69 -25.49 12.93
N PHE A 87 1.67 -24.85 12.29
CA PHE A 87 2.80 -24.20 12.95
C PHE A 87 2.87 -22.73 12.55
N ALA A 88 3.05 -21.85 13.53
CA ALA A 88 3.30 -20.43 13.30
C ALA A 88 4.25 -19.88 14.37
N ASP A 89 5.00 -18.83 14.02
CA ASP A 89 5.83 -18.09 14.99
C ASP A 89 4.99 -17.53 16.15
N GLU A 90 5.61 -17.30 17.31
CA GLU A 90 4.93 -16.77 18.50
C GLU A 90 4.30 -15.40 18.25
N ARG A 91 4.95 -14.58 17.42
CA ARG A 91 4.48 -13.24 17.05
C ARG A 91 3.35 -13.26 16.03
N ALA A 92 3.11 -14.40 15.37
CA ALA A 92 2.04 -14.52 14.40
C ALA A 92 0.68 -14.29 15.07
N PRO A 93 -0.26 -13.60 14.42
CA PRO A 93 -1.54 -13.29 15.03
C PRO A 93 -2.40 -14.56 15.23
N ARG A 94 -3.39 -14.48 16.12
CA ARG A 94 -4.26 -15.61 16.50
C ARG A 94 -5.69 -15.52 15.95
N HIS A 95 -6.08 -14.44 15.28
CA HIS A 95 -7.48 -14.24 14.86
C HIS A 95 -7.99 -15.35 13.93
N TRP A 96 -7.18 -15.83 12.99
CA TRP A 96 -7.56 -16.92 12.07
C TRP A 96 -7.86 -18.20 12.85
N SER A 97 -6.95 -18.58 13.76
CA SER A 97 -7.10 -19.78 14.59
C SER A 97 -8.27 -19.65 15.57
N GLY A 98 -8.48 -18.45 16.13
CA GLY A 98 -9.59 -18.15 17.03
C GLY A 98 -10.94 -18.28 16.34
N ARG A 99 -11.06 -17.82 15.08
CA ARG A 99 -12.26 -17.94 14.25
C ARG A 99 -12.62 -19.41 14.02
N VAL A 100 -11.66 -20.22 13.57
CA VAL A 100 -11.86 -21.67 13.33
C VAL A 100 -12.19 -22.40 14.63
N ARG A 101 -11.51 -22.09 15.74
CA ARG A 101 -11.81 -22.67 17.07
C ARG A 101 -13.20 -22.31 17.57
N ALA A 102 -13.65 -21.07 17.34
CA ALA A 102 -14.99 -20.64 17.71
C ALA A 102 -16.06 -21.41 16.91
N GLU A 103 -15.81 -21.68 15.62
CA GLU A 103 -16.68 -22.50 14.79
C GLU A 103 -16.72 -23.97 15.27
N LEU A 104 -15.56 -24.56 15.60
CA LEU A 104 -15.47 -25.92 16.16
C LEU A 104 -16.18 -26.10 17.51
N ARG A 105 -16.34 -25.03 18.30
CA ARG A 105 -17.07 -25.09 19.57
C ARG A 105 -18.59 -25.19 19.38
N LYS A 106 -19.11 -24.86 18.20
CA LYS A 106 -20.54 -24.97 17.90
C LYS A 106 -20.89 -26.42 17.58
N SER A 107 -21.99 -26.92 18.16
CA SER A 107 -22.34 -28.34 18.09
C SER A 107 -22.66 -28.84 16.67
N TYR A 108 -23.26 -28.00 15.83
CA TYR A 108 -23.75 -28.34 14.49
C TYR A 108 -23.13 -27.42 13.44
N THR A 109 -21.91 -27.77 13.01
CA THR A 109 -21.23 -27.08 11.92
C THR A 109 -20.69 -28.11 10.95
N LYS A 110 -20.67 -27.77 9.66
CA LYS A 110 -20.06 -28.62 8.63
C LYS A 110 -18.60 -28.96 8.97
N LEU A 111 -17.90 -28.04 9.63
CA LEU A 111 -16.54 -28.24 10.13
C LEU A 111 -16.40 -29.38 11.16
N ARG A 112 -17.46 -29.70 11.91
CA ARG A 112 -17.50 -30.81 12.87
C ARG A 112 -17.89 -32.15 12.23
N GLU A 113 -18.58 -32.08 11.10
CA GLU A 113 -19.07 -33.25 10.36
C GLU A 113 -18.04 -33.76 9.34
N GLU A 114 -17.14 -32.90 8.88
CA GLU A 114 -16.13 -33.19 7.87
C GLU A 114 -14.74 -33.47 8.48
N GLY A 115 -13.82 -34.01 7.66
CA GLY A 115 -12.49 -34.45 8.09
C GLY A 115 -11.38 -33.38 8.05
N ALA A 116 -10.14 -33.84 8.27
CA ALA A 116 -8.94 -33.00 8.25
C ALA A 116 -8.76 -32.14 6.98
N PRO A 117 -9.09 -32.61 5.76
CA PRO A 117 -9.04 -31.76 4.59
C PRO A 117 -9.96 -30.55 4.64
N PHE A 118 -11.22 -30.75 5.05
CA PHE A 118 -12.16 -29.64 5.17
C PHE A 118 -11.71 -28.64 6.25
N LEU A 119 -11.14 -29.13 7.35
CA LEU A 119 -10.49 -28.26 8.34
C LEU A 119 -9.34 -27.45 7.73
N ALA A 120 -8.51 -28.05 6.86
CA ALA A 120 -7.44 -27.32 6.18
C ALA A 120 -7.99 -26.19 5.30
N TYR A 121 -9.06 -26.47 4.55
CA TYR A 121 -9.78 -25.44 3.81
C TYR A 121 -10.30 -24.34 4.73
N ARG A 122 -11.00 -24.67 5.82
CA ARG A 122 -11.54 -23.66 6.76
C ARG A 122 -10.44 -22.81 7.41
N ILE A 123 -9.26 -23.39 7.64
CA ILE A 123 -8.09 -22.64 8.12
C ILE A 123 -7.60 -21.68 7.03
N LEU A 124 -7.46 -22.15 5.79
CA LEU A 124 -7.06 -21.29 4.66
C LEU A 124 -8.05 -20.15 4.43
N ASP A 125 -9.34 -20.43 4.46
CA ASP A 125 -10.40 -19.42 4.35
C ASP A 125 -10.29 -18.38 5.48
N ALA A 126 -10.13 -18.83 6.73
CA ALA A 126 -9.91 -17.92 7.86
C ALA A 126 -8.61 -17.10 7.76
N VAL A 127 -7.61 -17.59 7.02
CA VAL A 127 -6.37 -16.87 6.71
C VAL A 127 -6.61 -15.85 5.60
N VAL A 128 -7.30 -16.20 4.52
CA VAL A 128 -7.73 -15.27 3.47
C VAL A 128 -8.57 -14.15 4.08
N ASP A 129 -9.56 -14.49 4.90
CA ASP A 129 -10.42 -13.54 5.60
C ASP A 129 -9.67 -12.52 6.47
N SER A 130 -8.47 -12.88 6.93
CA SER A 130 -7.65 -11.97 7.75
C SER A 130 -7.09 -10.79 6.98
N THR A 131 -7.16 -10.81 5.65
CA THR A 131 -6.68 -9.73 4.78
C THR A 131 -7.67 -8.58 4.68
N PHE A 132 -8.99 -8.83 4.79
CA PHE A 132 -10.00 -7.77 4.65
C PHE A 132 -9.85 -6.64 5.68
N PRO A 133 -9.57 -6.91 6.97
CA PRO A 133 -9.24 -5.85 7.93
C PRO A 133 -8.00 -5.02 7.52
N VAL A 134 -7.05 -5.62 6.80
CA VAL A 134 -5.87 -4.93 6.28
C VAL A 134 -6.28 -3.97 5.16
N ALA A 135 -7.05 -4.45 4.17
CA ALA A 135 -7.58 -3.60 3.10
C ALA A 135 -8.39 -2.42 3.67
N ALA A 136 -9.27 -2.67 4.64
CA ALA A 136 -10.03 -1.63 5.33
C ALA A 136 -9.14 -0.62 6.09
N ALA A 137 -7.98 -1.04 6.59
CA ALA A 137 -7.00 -0.12 7.19
C ALA A 137 -6.38 0.80 6.14
N PHE A 138 -6.00 0.29 4.97
CA PHE A 138 -5.48 1.13 3.88
C PHE A 138 -6.52 2.07 3.29
N HIS A 139 -7.76 1.65 3.11
CA HIS A 139 -8.83 2.56 2.69
C HIS A 139 -8.93 3.78 3.60
N ARG A 140 -8.87 3.55 4.93
CA ARG A 140 -8.89 4.64 5.91
C ARG A 140 -7.64 5.51 5.83
N ALA A 141 -6.46 4.89 5.70
CA ALA A 141 -5.19 5.61 5.63
C ALA A 141 -5.08 6.49 4.37
N VAL A 142 -5.42 5.96 3.19
CA VAL A 142 -5.43 6.72 1.93
C VAL A 142 -6.46 7.84 1.97
N ALA A 143 -7.66 7.59 2.51
CA ALA A 143 -8.67 8.63 2.66
C ALA A 143 -8.23 9.75 3.61
N ALA A 144 -7.53 9.41 4.69
CA ALA A 144 -7.02 10.38 5.65
C ALA A 144 -5.85 11.19 5.07
N GLN A 145 -4.91 10.54 4.36
CA GLN A 145 -3.84 11.22 3.63
C GLN A 145 -4.37 12.23 2.60
N ARG A 146 -5.41 11.85 1.85
CA ARG A 146 -6.09 12.77 0.94
C ARG A 146 -6.67 13.99 1.67
N GLY A 147 -7.26 13.76 2.85
CA GLY A 147 -7.79 14.84 3.69
C GLY A 147 -6.71 15.81 4.13
N GLU A 148 -5.55 15.30 4.57
CA GLU A 148 -4.41 16.10 5.01
C GLU A 148 -3.75 16.90 3.87
N LEU A 149 -3.54 16.28 2.70
CA LEU A 149 -3.00 16.98 1.53
C LEU A 149 -3.90 18.17 1.15
N ARG A 150 -5.22 17.99 1.20
CA ARG A 150 -6.17 19.05 0.89
C ARG A 150 -6.24 20.13 1.97
N SER A 151 -6.22 19.76 3.24
CA SER A 151 -6.34 20.72 4.36
C SER A 151 -5.07 21.56 4.55
N SER A 152 -3.89 20.99 4.30
CA SER A 152 -2.61 21.71 4.30
C SER A 152 -2.41 22.60 3.07
N GLY A 153 -3.30 22.51 2.07
CA GLY A 153 -3.11 23.17 0.78
C GLY A 153 -1.88 22.63 0.04
N TYR A 154 -1.67 21.31 0.11
CA TYR A 154 -0.57 20.57 -0.51
C TYR A 154 0.81 21.10 -0.09
N GLN A 155 0.98 21.41 1.19
CA GLN A 155 2.30 21.79 1.74
C GLN A 155 2.95 20.65 2.55
N SER A 156 2.17 19.60 2.88
CA SER A 156 2.68 18.43 3.58
C SER A 156 3.60 17.58 2.68
N ASP A 157 4.51 16.83 3.32
CA ASP A 157 5.39 15.90 2.60
C ASP A 157 4.60 14.68 2.07
N LEU A 158 5.03 14.15 0.94
CA LEU A 158 4.51 12.92 0.33
C LEU A 158 5.08 11.64 0.96
N GLY A 159 5.92 11.76 2.00
CA GLY A 159 6.54 10.63 2.68
C GLY A 159 5.54 9.54 3.08
N GLU A 160 4.42 9.93 3.69
CA GLU A 160 3.38 8.98 4.11
C GLU A 160 2.62 8.35 2.93
N LEU A 161 2.31 9.13 1.89
CA LEU A 161 1.70 8.62 0.67
C LEU A 161 2.60 7.58 -0.02
N ARG A 162 3.91 7.84 -0.06
CA ARG A 162 4.90 6.92 -0.62
C ARG A 162 5.04 5.65 0.22
N ALA A 163 5.03 5.77 1.55
CA ALA A 163 5.03 4.61 2.44
C ALA A 163 3.77 3.73 2.23
N LEU A 164 2.59 4.34 2.14
CA LEU A 164 1.34 3.65 1.80
C LEU A 164 1.43 2.92 0.47
N LYS A 165 1.96 3.57 -0.57
CA LYS A 165 2.17 2.95 -1.90
C LYS A 165 3.08 1.72 -1.82
N LEU A 166 4.22 1.82 -1.14
CA LEU A 166 5.16 0.70 -0.99
C LEU A 166 4.54 -0.52 -0.28
N ASP A 167 3.76 -0.28 0.77
CA ASP A 167 3.08 -1.36 1.50
C ASP A 167 1.94 -1.98 0.67
N LEU A 168 1.13 -1.18 -0.02
CA LEU A 168 0.11 -1.67 -0.94
C LEU A 168 0.70 -2.53 -2.06
N GLU A 169 1.81 -2.11 -2.65
CA GLU A 169 2.51 -2.92 -3.65
C GLU A 169 3.01 -4.25 -3.08
N ARG A 170 3.51 -4.24 -1.84
CA ARG A 170 3.94 -5.47 -1.15
C ARG A 170 2.77 -6.42 -0.95
N LEU A 171 1.59 -5.91 -0.59
CA LEU A 171 0.37 -6.70 -0.42
C LEU A 171 -0.18 -7.23 -1.74
N SER A 172 -0.24 -6.40 -2.78
CA SER A 172 -0.65 -6.81 -4.14
C SER A 172 0.28 -7.92 -4.69
N ARG A 173 1.58 -7.84 -4.42
CA ARG A 173 2.54 -8.92 -4.77
C ARG A 173 2.31 -10.23 -4.01
N LEU A 174 1.71 -10.19 -2.81
CA LEU A 174 1.38 -11.38 -2.01
C LEU A 174 0.03 -12.02 -2.40
N ALA A 175 -0.91 -11.25 -2.95
CA ALA A 175 -2.18 -11.79 -3.44
C ALA A 175 -1.97 -12.82 -4.57
N LYS A 176 -1.06 -12.54 -5.51
CA LYS A 176 -0.75 -13.43 -6.65
C LYS A 176 -0.33 -14.86 -6.26
N PRO A 177 0.68 -15.08 -5.38
CA PRO A 177 1.04 -16.43 -4.95
C PRO A 177 -0.06 -17.10 -4.11
N LEU A 178 -0.85 -16.34 -3.34
CA LEU A 178 -1.99 -16.88 -2.60
C LEU A 178 -3.08 -17.38 -3.54
N HIS A 179 -3.41 -16.62 -4.60
CA HIS A 179 -4.30 -17.03 -5.67
C HIS A 179 -3.82 -18.33 -6.32
N ARG A 180 -2.55 -18.38 -6.76
CA ARG A 180 -1.96 -19.60 -7.34
C ARG A 180 -1.99 -20.80 -6.40
N LEU A 181 -1.77 -20.59 -5.10
CA LEU A 181 -1.88 -21.64 -4.09
C LEU A 181 -3.29 -22.23 -4.10
N LEU A 182 -4.33 -21.39 -4.04
CA LEU A 182 -5.72 -21.83 -4.00
C LEU A 182 -6.14 -22.50 -5.32
N THR A 183 -5.77 -21.94 -6.48
CA THR A 183 -6.02 -22.56 -7.78
C THR A 183 -5.35 -23.93 -7.89
N LYS A 184 -4.10 -24.06 -7.42
CA LYS A 184 -3.40 -25.36 -7.40
C LYS A 184 -4.12 -26.40 -6.53
N LEU A 185 -4.77 -25.99 -5.44
CA LEU A 185 -5.57 -26.90 -4.60
C LEU A 185 -6.86 -27.37 -5.30
N ILE A 186 -7.39 -26.59 -6.24
CA ILE A 186 -8.56 -26.96 -7.07
C ILE A 186 -8.15 -27.92 -8.19
N ASP A 187 -7.01 -27.65 -8.86
CA ASP A 187 -6.58 -28.37 -10.06
C ASP A 187 -5.94 -29.74 -9.76
N ASP A 188 -5.44 -29.95 -8.55
CA ASP A 188 -4.86 -31.23 -8.15
C ASP A 188 -5.98 -32.29 -8.03
N LYS A 189 -6.13 -33.14 -9.06
CA LYS A 189 -7.18 -34.17 -9.14
C LYS A 189 -7.03 -35.28 -8.10
N ASP A 190 -5.82 -35.45 -7.56
CA ASP A 190 -5.53 -36.37 -6.46
C ASP A 190 -5.56 -35.63 -5.11
N ALA A 191 -6.05 -34.38 -5.08
CA ALA A 191 -5.91 -33.48 -3.94
C ALA A 191 -6.71 -33.92 -2.72
N LEU A 192 -6.12 -33.50 -1.59
CA LEU A 192 -6.67 -33.35 -0.26
C LEU A 192 -8.20 -33.17 -0.19
N LEU A 193 -8.76 -32.34 -1.07
CA LEU A 193 -10.13 -31.85 -0.98
C LEU A 193 -11.12 -32.56 -1.94
N GLY A 194 -10.62 -33.22 -3.00
CA GLY A 194 -11.45 -33.79 -4.06
C GLY A 194 -12.47 -32.80 -4.67
N ASP A 195 -13.30 -33.28 -5.59
CA ASP A 195 -14.30 -32.42 -6.24
C ASP A 195 -15.37 -31.87 -5.27
N ARG A 196 -15.56 -32.54 -4.13
CA ARG A 196 -16.58 -32.18 -3.12
C ARG A 196 -16.35 -30.79 -2.53
N TYR A 197 -15.10 -30.37 -2.33
CA TYR A 197 -14.81 -29.08 -1.70
C TYR A 197 -14.31 -28.01 -2.68
N ASN A 198 -14.23 -28.31 -3.97
CA ASN A 198 -13.79 -27.35 -4.99
C ASN A 198 -14.65 -26.07 -5.04
N SER A 199 -15.96 -26.16 -4.78
CA SER A 199 -16.82 -24.97 -4.71
C SER A 199 -16.45 -24.04 -3.55
N PHE A 200 -15.97 -24.60 -2.43
CA PHE A 200 -15.54 -23.84 -1.27
C PHE A 200 -14.19 -23.17 -1.50
N VAL A 201 -13.24 -23.88 -2.12
CA VAL A 201 -11.94 -23.28 -2.46
C VAL A 201 -12.10 -22.19 -3.53
N ARG A 202 -13.03 -22.34 -4.47
CA ARG A 202 -13.35 -21.29 -5.46
C ARG A 202 -13.82 -19.99 -4.80
N ASP A 203 -14.67 -20.07 -3.79
CA ASP A 203 -15.08 -18.88 -3.01
C ASP A 203 -13.87 -18.15 -2.41
N ALA A 204 -12.92 -18.90 -1.85
CA ALA A 204 -11.67 -18.31 -1.37
C ALA A 204 -10.77 -17.74 -2.49
N VAL A 205 -10.81 -18.30 -3.70
CA VAL A 205 -10.13 -17.74 -4.88
C VAL A 205 -10.76 -16.40 -5.25
N ASP A 206 -12.09 -16.35 -5.37
CA ASP A 206 -12.85 -15.15 -5.69
C ASP A 206 -12.57 -14.03 -4.67
N ASN A 207 -12.53 -14.37 -3.37
CA ASN A 207 -12.16 -13.43 -2.30
C ASN A 207 -10.73 -12.86 -2.45
N VAL A 208 -9.78 -13.67 -2.95
CA VAL A 208 -8.39 -13.20 -3.19
C VAL A 208 -8.31 -12.34 -4.45
N GLU A 209 -9.13 -12.62 -5.46
CA GLU A 209 -9.24 -11.79 -6.66
C GLU A 209 -9.82 -10.42 -6.31
N GLU A 210 -10.91 -10.38 -5.54
CA GLU A 210 -11.51 -9.13 -5.02
C GLU A 210 -10.48 -8.32 -4.23
N LEU A 211 -9.75 -8.96 -3.31
CA LEU A 211 -8.69 -8.31 -2.55
C LEU A 211 -7.58 -7.73 -3.44
N GLN A 212 -7.21 -8.44 -4.50
CA GLN A 212 -6.19 -7.97 -5.45
C GLN A 212 -6.68 -6.73 -6.19
N ASP A 213 -7.94 -6.71 -6.62
CA ASP A 213 -8.55 -5.57 -7.29
C ASP A 213 -8.67 -4.36 -6.37
N ASP A 214 -9.01 -4.57 -5.10
CA ASP A 214 -9.03 -3.54 -4.06
C ASP A 214 -7.65 -2.89 -3.86
N PHE A 215 -6.59 -3.71 -3.69
CA PHE A 215 -5.23 -3.18 -3.56
C PHE A 215 -4.78 -2.41 -4.80
N ASN A 216 -5.15 -2.87 -5.99
CA ASN A 216 -4.84 -2.16 -7.24
C ASN A 216 -5.64 -0.85 -7.36
N ALA A 217 -6.88 -0.79 -6.89
CA ALA A 217 -7.67 0.43 -6.85
C ALA A 217 -7.06 1.47 -5.91
N LEU A 218 -6.62 1.03 -4.71
CA LEU A 218 -5.92 1.89 -3.76
C LEU A 218 -4.59 2.42 -4.32
N LEU A 219 -3.81 1.59 -5.02
CA LEU A 219 -2.59 2.04 -5.69
C LEU A 219 -2.86 3.14 -6.73
N ARG A 220 -3.91 2.97 -7.54
CA ARG A 220 -4.34 3.99 -8.50
C ARG A 220 -4.79 5.28 -7.79
N GLU A 221 -5.49 5.18 -6.67
CA GLU A 221 -5.87 6.36 -5.88
C GLU A 221 -4.64 7.10 -5.35
N CYS A 222 -3.62 6.38 -4.85
CA CYS A 222 -2.36 6.98 -4.45
C CYS A 222 -1.66 7.70 -5.62
N GLU A 223 -1.67 7.13 -6.82
CA GLU A 223 -1.10 7.77 -8.02
C GLU A 223 -1.84 9.04 -8.42
N VAL A 224 -3.17 9.04 -8.34
CA VAL A 224 -3.98 10.24 -8.58
C VAL A 224 -3.66 11.34 -7.56
N LEU A 225 -3.42 10.99 -6.30
CA LEU A 225 -3.05 11.96 -5.26
C LEU A 225 -1.64 12.55 -5.49
N ASP A 226 -0.68 11.73 -5.92
CA ASP A 226 0.66 12.17 -6.29
C ASP A 226 0.62 13.15 -7.46
N ASP A 227 -0.15 12.83 -8.51
CA ASP A 227 -0.40 13.70 -9.65
C ASP A 227 -1.10 15.02 -9.26
N GLU A 228 -2.08 14.96 -8.34
CA GLU A 228 -2.78 16.15 -7.85
C GLU A 228 -1.83 17.08 -7.08
N PHE A 229 -0.96 16.51 -6.25
CA PHE A 229 0.07 17.23 -5.52
C PHE A 229 1.06 17.93 -6.47
N GLU A 230 1.59 17.22 -7.45
CA GLU A 230 2.55 17.76 -8.41
C GLU A 230 1.92 18.90 -9.24
N ARG A 231 0.69 18.71 -9.72
CA ARG A 231 -0.05 19.75 -10.46
C ARG A 231 -0.30 21.00 -9.61
N PHE A 232 -0.55 20.85 -8.32
CA PHE A 232 -0.71 21.99 -7.43
C PHE A 232 0.60 22.81 -7.33
N HIS A 233 1.72 22.13 -7.15
CA HIS A 233 3.05 22.76 -7.07
C HIS A 233 3.42 23.47 -8.37
N GLN A 234 3.17 22.84 -9.51
CA GLN A 234 3.39 23.45 -10.82
C GLN A 234 2.58 24.74 -10.99
N ARG A 235 1.28 24.73 -10.68
CA ARG A 235 0.45 25.95 -10.73
C ARG A 235 0.96 27.04 -9.80
N ARG A 236 1.43 26.67 -8.61
CA ARG A 236 2.00 27.64 -7.66
C ARG A 236 3.27 28.26 -8.23
N MET A 237 4.15 27.45 -8.80
CA MET A 237 5.37 27.91 -9.47
C MET A 237 5.04 28.83 -10.65
N ASP A 238 4.09 28.46 -11.51
CA ASP A 238 3.64 29.27 -12.64
C ASP A 238 3.11 30.63 -12.17
N ARG A 239 2.33 30.65 -11.08
CA ARG A 239 1.81 31.90 -10.51
C ARG A 239 2.92 32.79 -9.95
N THR A 240 3.90 32.21 -9.26
CA THR A 240 5.06 32.94 -8.73
C THR A 240 5.93 33.48 -9.87
N MET A 241 6.19 32.67 -10.89
CA MET A 241 6.96 33.06 -12.08
C MET A 241 6.24 34.17 -12.86
N TYR A 242 4.92 34.05 -13.03
CA TYR A 242 4.11 35.11 -13.64
C TYR A 242 4.22 36.42 -12.86
N ALA A 243 4.07 36.39 -11.54
CA ALA A 243 4.19 37.60 -10.70
C ALA A 243 5.59 38.23 -10.82
N LEU A 244 6.65 37.43 -10.76
CA LEU A 244 8.03 37.93 -10.92
C LEU A 244 8.26 38.50 -12.33
N THR A 245 7.70 37.87 -13.36
CA THR A 245 7.79 38.33 -14.76
C THR A 245 7.07 39.65 -14.94
N VAL A 246 5.87 39.81 -14.39
CA VAL A 246 5.11 41.08 -14.43
C VAL A 246 5.91 42.20 -13.78
N VAL A 247 6.45 41.96 -12.58
CA VAL A 247 7.33 42.93 -11.89
C VAL A 247 8.56 43.25 -12.75
N THR A 248 9.23 42.24 -13.30
CA THR A 248 10.43 42.41 -14.14
C THR A 248 10.12 43.21 -15.40
N CYS A 249 9.02 42.93 -16.09
CA CYS A 249 8.60 43.65 -17.28
C CYS A 249 8.31 45.13 -16.99
N ILE A 250 7.77 45.46 -15.82
CA ILE A 250 7.54 46.85 -15.39
C ILE A 250 8.87 47.57 -15.11
N PHE A 251 9.76 46.93 -14.34
CA PHE A 251 10.98 47.57 -13.85
C PHE A 251 12.14 47.58 -14.85
N LEU A 252 12.31 46.55 -15.69
CA LEU A 252 13.48 46.42 -16.55
C LEU A 252 13.60 47.57 -17.58
N PRO A 253 12.52 47.96 -18.32
CA PRO A 253 12.59 49.11 -19.22
C PRO A 253 12.76 50.43 -18.47
N MET A 254 12.14 50.56 -17.30
CA MET A 254 12.28 51.76 -16.45
C MET A 254 13.71 51.90 -15.91
N GLN A 255 14.33 50.79 -15.50
CA GLN A 255 15.72 50.74 -15.06
C GLN A 255 16.68 51.04 -16.21
N PHE A 256 16.40 50.53 -17.41
CA PHE A 256 17.17 50.88 -18.61
C PHE A 256 17.09 52.39 -18.91
N MET A 257 15.89 52.96 -18.89
CA MET A 257 15.67 54.39 -19.15
C MET A 257 16.34 55.28 -18.10
N THR A 258 16.13 54.99 -16.80
CA THR A 258 16.81 55.72 -15.72
C THR A 258 18.33 55.53 -15.76
N GLY A 259 18.81 54.37 -16.21
CA GLY A 259 20.22 54.10 -16.46
C GLY A 259 20.80 55.00 -17.56
N VAL A 260 20.16 55.05 -18.73
CA VAL A 260 20.61 55.90 -19.86
C VAL A 260 20.66 57.38 -19.48
N TYR A 261 19.60 57.90 -18.86
CA TYR A 261 19.55 59.31 -18.43
C TYR A 261 20.34 59.59 -17.14
N GLY A 262 20.82 58.55 -16.45
CA GLY A 262 21.70 58.67 -15.28
C GLY A 262 23.19 58.65 -15.63
N MET A 263 23.55 58.47 -16.90
CA MET A 263 24.92 58.53 -17.38
C MET A 263 25.37 59.98 -17.60
N ASN A 264 26.61 60.29 -17.22
CA ASN A 264 27.21 61.61 -17.42
C ASN A 264 27.72 61.77 -18.87
N PHE A 265 26.82 62.03 -19.82
CA PHE A 265 27.18 62.41 -21.18
C PHE A 265 27.24 63.94 -21.32
N ASN A 266 28.14 64.47 -22.16
CA ASN A 266 28.35 65.92 -22.31
C ASN A 266 27.31 66.62 -23.21
N ASP A 267 26.52 65.89 -24.00
CA ASP A 267 25.56 66.44 -24.97
C ASP A 267 24.29 65.56 -25.04
N ILE A 268 23.49 65.53 -23.96
CA ILE A 268 22.15 64.92 -24.00
C ILE A 268 21.16 65.99 -24.52
N PRO A 269 20.49 65.78 -25.67
CA PRO A 269 19.60 66.78 -26.27
C PRO A 269 18.52 67.31 -25.32
N GLU A 270 18.08 66.48 -24.38
CA GLU A 270 16.98 66.75 -23.46
C GLU A 270 17.39 67.47 -22.15
N GLU A 271 18.69 67.56 -21.83
CA GLU A 271 19.18 68.01 -20.51
C GLU A 271 18.83 69.48 -20.20
N ASN A 272 18.86 70.35 -21.21
CA ASN A 272 18.57 71.77 -21.04
C ASN A 272 17.07 72.12 -21.16
N ASN A 273 16.19 71.13 -21.32
CA ASN A 273 14.76 71.35 -21.49
C ASN A 273 14.01 71.25 -20.13
N PRO A 274 13.40 72.34 -19.62
CA PRO A 274 12.70 72.34 -18.34
C PRO A 274 11.47 71.41 -18.28
N LEU A 275 10.96 70.96 -19.45
CA LEU A 275 9.85 70.01 -19.52
C LEU A 275 10.30 68.54 -19.53
N ALA A 276 11.58 68.25 -19.80
CA ALA A 276 12.08 66.88 -20.01
C ALA A 276 11.78 65.96 -18.81
N TYR A 277 12.02 66.43 -17.59
CA TYR A 277 11.74 65.66 -16.37
C TYR A 277 10.25 65.30 -16.22
N ARG A 278 9.34 66.24 -16.56
CA ARG A 278 7.89 65.99 -16.52
C ARG A 278 7.48 65.01 -17.61
N THR A 279 8.00 65.18 -18.83
CA THR A 279 7.73 64.28 -19.97
C THR A 279 8.20 62.86 -19.68
N PHE A 280 9.38 62.68 -19.05
CA PHE A 280 9.90 61.38 -18.64
C PHE A 280 8.94 60.62 -17.72
N TRP A 281 8.47 61.27 -16.64
CA TRP A 281 7.52 60.65 -15.71
C TRP A 281 6.14 60.41 -16.34
N LEU A 282 5.68 61.30 -17.22
CA LEU A 282 4.46 61.08 -18.01
C LEU A 282 4.57 59.85 -18.91
N CYS A 283 5.66 59.69 -19.65
CA CYS A 283 5.90 58.51 -20.48
C CYS A 283 6.01 57.22 -19.64
N THR A 284 6.69 57.29 -18.49
CA THR A 284 6.87 56.14 -17.60
C THR A 284 5.54 55.70 -16.98
N THR A 285 4.75 56.64 -16.47
CA THR A 285 3.41 56.35 -15.91
C THR A 285 2.46 55.85 -16.99
N ALA A 286 2.49 56.43 -18.20
CA ALA A 286 1.72 55.95 -19.34
C ALA A 286 2.10 54.51 -19.73
N TYR A 287 3.40 54.18 -19.76
CA TYR A 287 3.88 52.83 -20.00
C TYR A 287 3.34 51.84 -18.96
N VAL A 288 3.47 52.14 -17.67
CA VAL A 288 2.97 51.27 -16.59
C VAL A 288 1.45 51.10 -16.69
N ALA A 289 0.70 52.17 -16.97
CA ALA A 289 -0.75 52.12 -17.12
C ALA A 289 -1.19 51.28 -18.33
N LEU A 290 -0.52 51.44 -19.49
CA LEU A 290 -0.78 50.64 -20.68
C LEU A 290 -0.45 49.15 -20.45
N PHE A 291 0.65 48.88 -19.77
CA PHE A 291 1.06 47.51 -19.44
C PHE A 291 0.11 46.85 -18.45
N ALA A 292 -0.34 47.58 -17.41
CA ALA A 292 -1.36 47.10 -16.48
C ALA A 292 -2.68 46.80 -17.20
N ALA A 293 -3.14 47.72 -18.08
CA ALA A 293 -4.34 47.51 -18.88
C ALA A 293 -4.22 46.31 -19.83
N PHE A 294 -3.04 46.08 -20.45
CA PHE A 294 -2.78 44.92 -21.28
C PHE A 294 -2.88 43.59 -20.51
N LEU A 295 -2.41 43.57 -19.26
CA LEU A 295 -2.51 42.41 -18.38
C LEU A 295 -3.89 42.22 -17.74
N GLY A 296 -4.82 43.17 -17.93
CA GLY A 296 -6.14 43.15 -17.31
C GLY A 296 -6.09 43.34 -15.79
N LEU A 297 -5.07 44.04 -15.28
CA LEU A 297 -4.92 44.44 -13.87
C LEU A 297 -5.72 45.71 -13.53
#